data_AF-A0A2Z5UC57-F1
#
_entry.id   AF-A0A2Z5UC57-F1
#
_cell.length_a   1.000
_cell.length_b   1.000
_cell.length_c   1.000
_cell.angle_alpha   90.00
_cell.angle_beta   90.00
_cell.angle_gamma   90.00
#
_symmetry.space_group_name_H-M   'P 1'
#
loop_
_entity.id
_entity.type
_entity.pdbx_description
1 polymer ?
#
loop_
_entity_poly.entity_id
_entity_poly.type
_entity_poly.pdbx_seq_one_letter_code
_entity_poly.pdbx_strand_id
1 'polypeptide(L)'
;MQDFVEDWGPDLMTADEHDQLNAMEFPLTVYRGGAGDFDELADGVSWTLNFEIASFYATTWPKSWGNLGQPLILSMTIESEDVAAFLNDRKEEELLIPDVGRMRESIRIVDQEQTSAATA
;
A
#
# COMPACT_ATOMS: atom_id res chain seq x y z
N MET A 1 28.07 -0.21 2.11
CA MET A 1 27.58 0.02 3.48
C MET A 1 26.14 -0.49 3.46
N GLN A 2 25.97 -1.78 3.75
CA GLN A 2 24.69 -2.51 3.65
C GLN A 2 24.39 -3.10 5.03
N ASP A 3 24.23 -2.27 6.06
CA ASP A 3 24.23 -2.76 7.45
C ASP A 3 23.24 -2.06 8.39
N PHE A 4 22.21 -1.37 7.89
CA PHE A 4 21.21 -0.76 8.78
C PHE A 4 19.87 -0.47 8.08
N VAL A 5 19.28 -1.48 7.45
CA VAL A 5 17.81 -1.52 7.49
C VAL A 5 17.55 -2.22 8.83
N GLU A 6 17.25 -1.44 9.86
CA GLU A 6 16.62 -2.00 11.07
C GLU A 6 15.46 -2.86 10.55
N ASP A 7 15.49 -4.16 10.83
CA ASP A 7 14.37 -5.06 10.57
C ASP A 7 13.30 -4.78 11.63
N TRP A 8 12.74 -3.57 11.58
CA TRP A 8 11.74 -3.06 12.52
C TRP A 8 10.37 -3.66 12.26
N GLY A 9 10.17 -4.23 11.07
CA GLY A 9 8.89 -4.76 10.62
C GLY A 9 8.33 -5.87 11.51
N PRO A 10 9.13 -6.91 11.85
CA PRO A 10 8.72 -7.97 12.76
C PRO A 10 8.26 -7.51 14.13
N ASP A 11 8.84 -6.43 14.67
CA ASP A 11 8.52 -5.90 16.00
C ASP A 11 7.20 -5.09 16.02
N LEU A 12 6.68 -4.70 14.85
CA LEU A 12 5.39 -4.00 14.73
C LEU A 12 4.19 -4.93 14.61
N MET A 13 4.42 -6.22 14.33
CA MET A 13 3.38 -7.20 14.08
C MET A 13 3.01 -7.98 15.34
N THR A 14 1.73 -8.25 15.51
CA THR A 14 1.26 -9.31 16.39
C THR A 14 1.65 -10.69 15.81
N ALA A 15 1.59 -11.74 16.65
CA ALA A 15 1.84 -13.10 16.18
C ALA A 15 0.85 -13.53 15.08
N ASP A 16 -0.42 -13.13 15.21
CA ASP A 16 -1.46 -13.43 14.23
C ASP A 16 -1.21 -12.72 12.88
N GLU A 17 -0.66 -11.50 12.90
CA GLU A 17 -0.27 -10.76 11.69
C GLU A 17 0.96 -11.38 11.02
N HIS A 18 1.94 -11.86 11.80
CA HIS A 18 3.07 -12.64 11.29
C HIS A 18 2.61 -13.92 10.59
N ASP A 19 1.71 -14.68 11.23
CA ASP A 19 1.17 -15.91 10.66
C ASP A 19 0.38 -15.63 9.38
N GLN A 20 -0.39 -14.53 9.35
CA GLN A 20 -1.11 -14.09 8.14
C GLN A 20 -0.15 -13.74 7.01
N LEU A 21 0.89 -12.94 7.27
CA LEU A 21 1.89 -12.57 6.26
C LEU A 21 2.60 -13.80 5.70
N ASN A 22 3.01 -14.74 6.55
CA ASN A 22 3.67 -15.98 6.15
C ASN A 22 2.76 -16.92 5.34
N ALA A 23 1.44 -16.78 5.46
CA ALA A 23 0.47 -17.58 4.72
C ALA A 23 0.06 -16.97 3.37
N MET A 24 0.50 -15.75 3.04
CA MET A 24 0.16 -15.09 1.78
C MET A 24 0.86 -15.75 0.58
N GLU A 25 0.15 -15.86 -0.54
CA GLU A 25 0.71 -16.34 -1.81
C GLU A 25 1.20 -15.14 -2.64
N PHE A 26 2.51 -14.99 -2.72
CA PHE A 26 3.17 -13.98 -3.56
C PHE A 26 3.32 -14.45 -5.02
N PRO A 27 3.38 -13.53 -6.01
CA PRO A 27 3.41 -12.07 -5.85
C PRO A 27 2.04 -11.46 -5.56
N LEU A 28 2.04 -10.34 -4.83
CA LEU A 28 0.82 -9.61 -4.46
C LEU A 28 0.70 -8.31 -5.25
N THR A 29 -0.55 -7.94 -5.59
CA THR A 29 -0.86 -6.59 -6.07
C THR A 29 -1.29 -5.74 -4.87
N VAL A 30 -0.60 -4.63 -4.66
CA VAL A 30 -0.89 -3.67 -3.59
C VAL A 30 -1.28 -2.32 -4.15
N TYR A 31 -1.99 -1.54 -3.34
CA TYR A 31 -2.54 -0.24 -3.68
C TYR A 31 -2.14 0.82 -2.68
N ARG A 32 -2.04 2.08 -3.13
CA ARG A 32 -1.84 3.23 -2.26
C ARG A 32 -2.69 4.40 -2.73
N GLY A 33 -3.49 4.93 -1.82
CA GLY A 33 -4.36 6.07 -2.08
C GLY A 33 -3.83 7.35 -1.47
N GLY A 34 -3.98 8.46 -2.19
CA GLY A 34 -3.69 9.79 -1.65
C GLY A 34 -4.22 10.89 -2.56
N ALA A 35 -3.89 12.13 -2.21
CA ALA A 35 -4.25 13.31 -2.99
C ALA A 35 -3.04 14.21 -3.17
N GLY A 36 -2.72 14.61 -4.40
CA GLY A 36 -1.58 15.46 -4.71
C GLY A 36 -0.73 14.94 -5.86
N ASP A 37 0.59 14.98 -5.68
CA ASP A 37 1.59 14.62 -6.68
C ASP A 37 1.89 13.11 -6.71
N PHE A 38 2.17 12.59 -7.90
CA PHE A 38 2.48 11.16 -8.09
C PHE A 38 3.79 10.78 -7.40
N ASP A 39 4.84 11.58 -7.53
CA ASP A 39 6.17 11.25 -7.04
C ASP A 39 6.17 11.20 -5.50
N GLU A 40 5.53 12.18 -4.86
CA GLU A 40 5.37 12.20 -3.39
C GLU A 40 4.54 11.02 -2.88
N LEU A 41 3.48 10.65 -3.61
CA LEU A 41 2.63 9.53 -3.21
C LEU A 41 3.36 8.19 -3.38
N ALA A 42 4.09 8.02 -4.48
CA ALA A 42 4.83 6.81 -4.81
C ALA A 42 5.95 6.49 -3.81
N ASP A 43 6.56 7.51 -3.19
CA ASP A 43 7.64 7.32 -2.20
C ASP A 43 7.15 6.92 -0.80
N GLY A 44 5.84 6.76 -0.61
CA GLY A 44 5.26 6.41 0.68
C GLY A 44 5.35 4.92 1.04
N VAL A 45 5.53 4.65 2.33
CA VAL A 45 5.78 3.30 2.88
C VAL A 45 4.52 2.44 3.02
N SER A 46 3.36 3.05 3.25
CA SER A 46 2.12 2.33 3.57
C SER A 46 1.32 2.00 2.32
N TRP A 47 1.09 0.70 2.09
CA TRP A 47 0.30 0.17 0.98
C TRP A 47 -0.77 -0.77 1.54
N THR A 48 -1.77 -1.13 0.75
CA THR A 48 -2.86 -2.02 1.17
C THR A 48 -3.18 -3.03 0.09
N LEU A 49 -3.59 -4.24 0.47
CA LEU A 49 -4.17 -5.23 -0.45
C LEU A 49 -5.60 -4.86 -0.89
N ASN A 50 -6.23 -3.92 -0.18
CA ASN A 50 -7.62 -3.55 -0.37
C ASN A 50 -7.77 -2.25 -1.18
N PHE A 51 -8.26 -2.38 -2.41
CA PHE A 51 -8.51 -1.24 -3.29
C PHE A 51 -9.48 -0.21 -2.69
N GLU A 52 -10.52 -0.64 -1.95
CA GLU A 52 -11.47 0.29 -1.35
C GLU A 52 -10.83 1.15 -0.25
N ILE A 53 -9.90 0.58 0.52
CA ILE A 53 -9.12 1.32 1.50
C ILE A 53 -8.24 2.37 0.81
N ALA A 54 -7.55 1.99 -0.27
CA ALA A 54 -6.80 2.96 -1.08
C ALA A 54 -7.74 4.05 -1.64
N SER A 55 -8.92 3.69 -2.15
CA SER A 55 -9.90 4.67 -2.64
C SER A 55 -10.39 5.62 -1.55
N PHE A 56 -10.60 5.14 -0.32
CA PHE A 56 -10.93 5.97 0.83
C PHE A 56 -9.84 7.01 1.13
N TYR A 57 -8.57 6.60 1.15
CA TYR A 57 -7.43 7.48 1.38
C TYR A 57 -7.18 8.46 0.23
N ALA A 58 -7.59 8.14 -1.00
CA ALA A 58 -7.51 9.05 -2.13
C ALA A 58 -8.63 10.11 -2.14
N THR A 59 -9.86 9.73 -1.72
CA THR A 59 -11.06 10.54 -2.01
C THR A 59 -11.77 11.12 -0.80
N THR A 60 -11.75 10.42 0.34
CA THR A 60 -12.58 10.73 1.51
C THR A 60 -11.72 11.29 2.65
N TRP A 61 -10.63 10.61 2.99
CA TRP A 61 -9.72 11.04 4.06
C TRP A 61 -9.14 12.45 3.85
N PRO A 62 -8.60 12.82 2.68
CA PRO A 62 -7.97 14.13 2.49
C PRO A 62 -8.94 15.30 2.65
N LYS A 63 -10.21 15.11 2.26
CA LYS A 63 -11.28 16.11 2.38
C LYS A 63 -11.58 16.45 3.84
N SER A 64 -11.50 15.47 4.74
CA SER A 64 -11.69 15.68 6.19
C SER A 64 -10.65 16.62 6.80
N TRP A 65 -9.49 16.77 6.14
CA TRP A 65 -8.39 17.65 6.55
C TRP A 65 -8.28 18.92 5.68
N GLY A 66 -9.25 19.16 4.80
CA GLY A 66 -9.24 20.31 3.89
C GLY A 66 -8.26 20.21 2.72
N ASN A 67 -7.68 19.02 2.46
CA ASN A 67 -6.85 18.80 1.27
C ASN A 67 -7.76 18.52 0.06
N LEU A 68 -7.64 19.38 -0.96
CA LEU A 68 -8.38 19.32 -2.22
C LEU A 68 -7.48 18.94 -3.41
N GLY A 69 -6.32 18.33 -3.15
CA GLY A 69 -5.43 17.79 -4.17
C GLY A 69 -6.13 16.76 -5.05
N GLN A 70 -5.57 16.52 -6.23
CA GLN A 70 -6.09 15.53 -7.17
C GLN A 70 -6.02 14.12 -6.54
N PRO A 71 -7.15 13.40 -6.39
CA PRO A 71 -7.14 12.02 -5.93
C PRO A 71 -6.33 11.13 -6.87
N LEU A 72 -5.47 10.30 -6.30
CA LEU A 72 -4.64 9.33 -7.01
C LEU A 72 -4.68 7.99 -6.27
N ILE A 73 -4.80 6.91 -7.04
CA ILE A 73 -4.59 5.54 -6.57
C ILE A 73 -3.45 4.96 -7.37
N LEU A 74 -2.44 4.48 -6.68
CA LEU A 74 -1.29 3.78 -7.26
C LEU A 74 -1.44 2.29 -7.03
N SER A 75 -0.85 1.49 -7.92
CA SER A 75 -0.71 0.05 -7.77
C SER A 75 0.69 -0.40 -8.16
N MET A 76 1.15 -1.48 -7.54
CA MET A 76 2.35 -2.21 -7.95
C MET A 76 2.23 -3.68 -7.56
N THR A 77 3.09 -4.50 -8.16
CA THR A 77 3.27 -5.91 -7.79
C THR A 77 4.52 -6.05 -6.94
N ILE A 78 4.42 -6.81 -5.85
CA ILE A 78 5.50 -7.01 -4.88
C ILE A 78 5.75 -8.49 -4.59
N GLU A 79 6.96 -8.78 -4.15
CA GLU A 79 7.38 -10.07 -3.61
C GLU A 79 7.43 -10.04 -2.08
N SER A 80 7.57 -11.21 -1.44
CA SER A 80 7.61 -11.30 0.02
C SER A 80 8.77 -10.53 0.64
N GLU A 81 9.90 -10.43 -0.09
CA GLU A 81 11.11 -9.74 0.35
C GLU A 81 10.98 -8.21 0.38
N ASP A 82 9.95 -7.66 -0.28
CA ASP A 82 9.68 -6.21 -0.28
C ASP A 82 8.90 -5.76 0.97
N VAL A 83 8.27 -6.71 1.68
CA VAL A 83 7.39 -6.44 2.82
C VAL A 83 8.18 -6.43 4.12
N ALA A 84 8.19 -5.30 4.81
CA ALA A 84 8.72 -5.23 6.18
C ALA A 84 7.68 -5.71 7.21
N ALA A 85 6.42 -5.29 7.07
CA ALA A 85 5.36 -5.65 8.02
C ALA A 85 3.99 -5.73 7.35
N PHE A 86 3.12 -6.52 7.96
CA PHE A 86 1.70 -6.58 7.66
C PHE A 86 0.90 -6.17 8.90
N LEU A 87 0.05 -5.16 8.77
CA LEU A 87 -0.77 -4.60 9.85
C LEU A 87 -2.25 -4.71 9.47
N ASN A 88 -3.03 -5.41 10.28
CA ASN A 88 -4.43 -5.68 9.96
C ASN A 88 -5.40 -5.53 11.14
N ASP A 89 -4.94 -5.02 12.28
CA ASP A 89 -5.81 -4.68 13.42
C ASP A 89 -6.99 -3.75 13.02
N ARG A 90 -6.78 -2.86 12.04
CA ARG A 90 -7.80 -1.94 11.52
C ARG A 90 -8.59 -2.50 10.33
N LYS A 91 -8.36 -3.76 9.95
CA LYS A 91 -8.92 -4.38 8.73
C LYS A 91 -8.57 -3.63 7.44
N GLU A 92 -7.39 -3.01 7.44
CA GLU A 92 -6.89 -2.24 6.30
C GLU A 92 -5.98 -3.09 5.40
N GLU A 93 -5.63 -4.31 5.80
CA GLU A 93 -4.69 -5.19 5.09
C GLU A 93 -3.43 -4.43 4.66
N GLU A 94 -2.86 -3.67 5.60
CA GLU A 94 -1.78 -2.73 5.37
C GLU A 94 -0.44 -3.47 5.30
N LEU A 95 0.36 -3.14 4.29
CA LEU A 95 1.72 -3.64 4.08
C LEU A 95 2.66 -2.45 4.13
N LEU A 96 3.71 -2.57 4.96
CA LEU A 96 4.76 -1.56 5.05
C LEU A 96 5.94 -1.97 4.16
N ILE A 97 6.22 -1.13 3.16
CA ILE A 97 7.17 -1.38 2.07
C ILE A 97 8.17 -0.22 2.04
N PRO A 98 9.36 -0.36 2.64
CA PRO A 98 10.27 0.77 2.87
C PRO A 98 11.10 1.18 1.65
N ASP A 99 11.43 0.27 0.73
CA ASP A 99 12.32 0.52 -0.42
C ASP A 99 11.56 0.57 -1.76
N VAL A 100 10.48 1.37 -1.80
CA VAL A 100 9.65 1.55 -3.00
C VAL A 100 10.44 2.12 -4.19
N GLY A 101 11.54 2.82 -3.92
CA GLY A 101 12.41 3.40 -4.94
C GLY A 101 12.94 2.39 -5.96
N ARG A 102 13.21 1.14 -5.54
CA ARG A 102 13.64 0.06 -6.46
C ARG A 102 12.53 -0.42 -7.39
N MET A 103 11.28 -0.28 -6.96
CA MET A 103 10.09 -0.73 -7.68
C MET A 103 9.40 0.41 -8.45
N ARG A 104 9.96 1.62 -8.45
CA ARG A 104 9.30 2.80 -9.01
C ARG A 104 8.81 2.63 -10.45
N GLU A 105 9.56 1.88 -11.27
CA GLU A 105 9.18 1.60 -12.66
C GLU A 105 7.97 0.65 -12.81
N SER A 106 7.61 -0.11 -11.78
CA SER A 106 6.44 -0.99 -11.76
C SER A 106 5.16 -0.28 -11.30
N ILE A 107 5.27 0.89 -10.67
CA ILE A 107 4.12 1.64 -10.15
C ILE A 107 3.26 2.17 -11.30
N ARG A 108 1.94 2.00 -11.18
CA ARG A 108 0.94 2.45 -12.15
C ARG A 108 -0.17 3.21 -11.45
N ILE A 109 -0.68 4.26 -12.10
CA ILE A 109 -1.93 4.92 -11.70
C ILE A 109 -3.09 3.98 -12.07
N VAL A 110 -4.03 3.80 -11.15
CA VAL A 110 -5.26 3.02 -11.35
C VAL A 110 -6.42 3.98 -11.58
N ASP A 111 -7.06 3.89 -12.74
CA ASP A 111 -8.29 4.64 -13.02
C ASP A 111 -9.47 4.03 -12.25
N GLN A 112 -10.22 4.87 -11.53
CA GLN A 112 -11.39 4.44 -10.74
C GLN A 112 -12.53 3.84 -11.58
N GLU A 113 -12.52 4.00 -12.91
CA GLU A 113 -13.58 3.53 -13.80
C GLU A 113 -13.50 2.02 -14.13
N GLN A 114 -12.41 1.32 -13.81
CA GLN A 114 -12.22 -0.08 -14.23
C GLN A 114 -12.80 -1.14 -13.27
N THR A 115 -13.25 -0.76 -12.07
CA THR A 115 -13.72 -1.74 -11.05
C THR A 115 -15.24 -1.93 -11.00
N SER A 116 -16.02 -1.27 -11.87
CA SER A 116 -17.49 -1.45 -11.93
C SER A 116 -17.96 -2.58 -12.86
N ALA A 117 -17.04 -3.34 -13.48
CA ALA A 117 -17.39 -4.35 -14.49
C ALA A 117 -17.52 -5.80 -13.96
N ALA A 118 -17.47 -6.03 -12.64
CA ALA A 118 -17.53 -7.37 -12.05
C ALA A 118 -18.84 -7.71 -11.31
N THR A 119 -19.88 -6.87 -11.41
CA THR A 119 -21.22 -7.19 -10.92
C THR A 119 -22.28 -6.79 -11.95
N ALA A 120 -22.49 -7.65 -12.94
CA ALA A 120 -23.68 -7.65 -13.79
C ALA A 120 -24.13 -9.10 -14.04
#